data_AF-A0A970KMM7-F1
#
_entry.id   AF-A0A970KMM7-F1
#
_cell.length_a   1.000
_cell.length_b   1.000
_cell.length_c   1.000
_cell.angle_alpha   90.00
_cell.angle_beta   90.00
_cell.angle_gamma   90.00
#
_symmetry.space_group_name_H-M   'P 1'
#
loop_
_entity.id
_entity.type
_entity.pdbx_description
1 polymer ?
#
loop_
_entity_poly.entity_id
_entity_poly.type
_entity_poly.pdbx_seq_one_letter_code
_entity_poly.pdbx_strand_id
1 'polypeptide(L)'
;DITPQYWNKYKDVFFSNDWMSHSVYKDSGVYEYYTKVGNELDKLLENHGYARKGQLYEVTEKARDDETIVFFCHMGLGLTLVSCLTRIPLPQMWHGFQLMPTSVTVVEMQRTPQFRDAAIARIVQMGDLSHLYSE
;
A
#
# COMPACT_ATOMS: atom_id res chain seq x y z
N ASP A 1 -6.31 -14.26 -11.16
CA ASP A 1 -7.26 -13.55 -10.29
C ASP A 1 -8.31 -14.49 -9.72
N ILE A 2 -8.66 -14.26 -8.46
CA ILE A 2 -9.80 -14.94 -7.82
C ILE A 2 -11.08 -14.38 -8.44
N THR A 3 -12.04 -15.24 -8.77
CA THR A 3 -13.26 -14.76 -9.42
C THR A 3 -14.17 -14.03 -8.43
N PRO A 4 -14.92 -12.99 -8.86
CA PRO A 4 -15.76 -12.20 -7.94
C PRO A 4 -16.78 -13.02 -7.15
N GLN A 5 -17.19 -14.20 -7.64
CA GLN A 5 -18.10 -15.11 -6.93
C GLN A 5 -17.55 -15.56 -5.56
N TYR A 6 -16.22 -15.58 -5.40
CA TYR A 6 -15.58 -15.92 -4.12
C TYR A 6 -15.84 -14.87 -3.04
N TRP A 7 -16.17 -13.62 -3.40
CA TRP A 7 -16.44 -12.55 -2.44
C TRP A 7 -17.66 -12.85 -1.58
N ASN A 8 -18.71 -13.41 -2.18
CA ASN A 8 -19.91 -13.80 -1.46
C ASN A 8 -19.69 -15.02 -0.56
N LYS A 9 -18.75 -15.89 -0.95
CA LYS A 9 -18.45 -17.14 -0.25
C LYS A 9 -17.48 -16.93 0.92
N TYR A 10 -16.57 -15.97 0.82
CA TYR A 10 -15.47 -15.76 1.75
C TYR A 10 -15.37 -14.30 2.18
N LYS A 11 -16.47 -13.74 2.71
CA LYS A 11 -16.55 -12.32 3.11
C LYS A 11 -15.41 -11.92 4.04
N ASP A 12 -15.08 -12.77 5.00
CA ASP A 12 -14.03 -12.52 6.00
C ASP A 12 -12.64 -12.39 5.36
N VAL A 13 -12.44 -12.88 4.14
CA VAL A 13 -11.17 -12.81 3.42
C VAL A 13 -10.99 -11.49 2.69
N PHE A 14 -12.07 -10.94 2.14
CA PHE A 14 -11.98 -9.71 1.35
C PHE A 14 -12.15 -8.47 2.21
N PHE A 15 -12.61 -8.58 3.46
CA PHE A 15 -12.84 -7.43 4.34
C PHE A 15 -12.08 -7.49 5.68
N SER A 16 -11.27 -8.52 5.93
CA SER A 16 -10.40 -8.60 7.11
C SER A 16 -8.92 -8.43 6.76
N ASN A 17 -8.15 -7.98 7.75
CA ASN A 17 -6.69 -8.07 7.73
C ASN A 17 -6.18 -9.52 7.84
N ASP A 18 -7.05 -10.47 8.18
CA ASP A 18 -6.70 -11.90 8.31
C ASP A 18 -6.71 -12.67 6.98
N TRP A 19 -6.90 -11.97 5.86
CA TRP A 19 -6.94 -12.54 4.50
C TRP A 19 -5.76 -13.48 4.20
N MET A 20 -4.60 -13.19 4.78
CA MET A 20 -3.37 -13.95 4.67
C MET A 20 -3.47 -15.38 5.21
N SER A 21 -4.28 -15.58 6.25
CA SER A 21 -4.44 -16.88 6.93
C SER A 21 -5.41 -17.81 6.22
N HIS A 22 -6.21 -17.29 5.30
CA HIS A 22 -7.26 -18.05 4.63
C HIS A 22 -6.68 -18.99 3.57
N SER A 23 -7.30 -20.16 3.39
CA SER A 23 -6.85 -21.21 2.47
C SER A 23 -6.66 -20.76 1.01
N VAL A 24 -7.36 -19.70 0.60
CA VAL A 24 -7.24 -19.09 -0.73
C VAL A 24 -5.86 -18.47 -0.96
N TYR A 25 -5.23 -17.92 0.09
CA TYR A 25 -3.95 -17.21 -0.01
C TYR A 25 -2.80 -17.95 0.68
N LYS A 26 -3.10 -18.72 1.74
CA LYS A 26 -2.11 -19.38 2.60
C LYS A 26 -1.05 -20.16 1.82
N ASP A 27 -1.47 -20.94 0.82
CA ASP A 27 -0.57 -21.82 0.05
C ASP A 27 -0.25 -21.26 -1.36
N SER A 28 -0.60 -20.00 -1.62
CA SER A 28 -0.45 -19.37 -2.95
C SER A 28 0.92 -18.68 -3.17
N GLY A 29 1.74 -18.59 -2.12
CA GLY A 29 2.95 -17.77 -2.10
C GLY A 29 2.69 -16.25 -2.00
N VAL A 30 1.46 -15.78 -2.25
CA VAL A 30 1.10 -14.35 -2.20
C VAL A 30 1.40 -13.76 -0.82
N TYR A 31 1.08 -14.47 0.26
CA TYR A 31 1.38 -14.03 1.62
C TYR A 31 2.88 -13.82 1.85
N GLU A 32 3.71 -14.76 1.40
CA GLU A 32 5.17 -14.70 1.57
C GLU A 32 5.76 -13.52 0.81
N TYR A 33 5.36 -13.32 -0.44
CA TYR A 33 5.80 -12.17 -1.24
C TYR A 33 5.28 -10.84 -0.69
N TYR A 34 4.01 -10.76 -0.25
CA TYR A 34 3.45 -9.57 0.39
C TYR A 34 4.23 -9.20 1.64
N THR A 35 4.53 -10.18 2.50
CA THR A 35 5.32 -9.98 3.72
C THR A 35 6.72 -9.51 3.41
N LYS A 36 7.38 -10.12 2.40
CA LYS A 36 8.71 -9.69 1.95
C LYS A 36 8.70 -8.25 1.45
N VAL A 37 7.75 -7.89 0.58
CA VAL A 37 7.62 -6.53 0.03
C VAL A 37 7.37 -5.52 1.16
N GLY A 38 6.44 -5.82 2.07
CA GLY A 38 6.17 -4.95 3.22
C GLY A 38 7.39 -4.72 4.10
N ASN A 39 8.14 -5.78 4.41
CA ASN A 39 9.35 -5.66 5.23
C ASN A 39 10.45 -4.83 4.56
N GLU A 40 10.69 -5.02 3.26
CA GLU A 40 11.69 -4.22 2.53
C GLU A 40 11.25 -2.76 2.33
N LEU A 41 9.94 -2.53 2.14
CA LEU A 41 9.38 -1.19 2.09
C LEU A 41 9.51 -0.48 3.44
N ASP A 42 9.24 -1.16 4.55
CA ASP A 42 9.38 -0.60 5.90
C ASP A 42 10.83 -0.23 6.20
N LYS A 43 11.80 -1.08 5.82
CA LYS A 43 13.24 -0.75 5.93
C LYS A 43 13.62 0.48 5.11
N LEU A 44 13.10 0.59 3.90
CA LEU A 44 13.32 1.77 3.06
C LEU A 44 12.78 3.03 3.76
N LEU A 45 11.53 2.99 4.21
CA LEU A 45 10.88 4.13 4.88
C LEU A 45 11.58 4.51 6.18
N GLU A 46 12.08 3.54 6.95
CA GLU A 46 12.86 3.80 8.16
C GLU A 46 14.15 4.59 7.86
N ASN A 47 14.81 4.31 6.74
CA ASN A 47 15.98 5.10 6.29
C ASN A 47 15.61 6.54 5.94
N HIS A 48 14.35 6.79 5.58
CA HIS A 48 13.78 8.11 5.31
C HIS A 48 13.04 8.70 6.52
N GLY A 49 13.22 8.13 7.71
CA GLY A 49 12.70 8.66 8.97
C GLY A 49 11.27 8.29 9.32
N TYR A 50 10.72 7.26 8.69
CA TYR A 50 9.38 6.73 8.98
C TYR A 50 9.45 5.29 9.45
N ALA A 51 9.55 5.07 10.76
CA ALA A 51 9.62 3.74 11.34
C ALA A 51 8.22 3.18 11.60
N ARG A 52 7.94 1.94 11.17
CA ARG A 52 6.62 1.31 11.35
C ARG A 52 6.26 1.15 12.84
N LYS A 53 5.06 1.62 13.23
CA LYS A 53 4.49 1.42 14.58
C LYS A 53 3.00 1.10 14.50
N GLY A 54 2.68 -0.20 14.46
CA GLY A 54 1.31 -0.67 14.33
C GLY A 54 0.69 -0.28 12.98
N GLN A 55 -0.32 0.59 13.02
CA GLN A 55 -1.04 1.10 11.83
C GLN A 55 -0.51 2.46 11.33
N LEU A 56 0.42 3.07 12.06
CA LEU A 56 1.03 4.36 11.73
C LEU A 56 2.55 4.21 11.61
N TYR A 57 3.21 5.33 11.36
CA TYR A 57 4.67 5.44 11.40
C TYR A 57 5.08 6.44 12.47
N GLU A 58 6.11 6.09 13.24
CA GLU A 58 6.86 7.02 14.07
C GLU A 58 7.78 7.84 13.18
N VAL A 59 7.79 9.16 13.37
CA VAL A 59 8.54 10.11 12.56
C VAL A 59 9.81 10.51 13.31
N THR A 60 10.96 10.28 12.70
CA THR A 60 12.27 10.60 13.28
C THR A 60 12.86 11.88 12.70
N GLU A 61 13.98 12.31 13.26
CA GLU A 61 14.76 13.46 12.80
C GLU A 61 15.32 13.31 11.38
N LYS A 62 15.32 12.09 10.82
CA LYS A 62 15.72 11.83 9.43
C LYS A 62 14.66 12.26 8.43
N ALA A 63 13.39 12.38 8.85
CA ALA A 63 12.28 12.68 7.96
C ALA A 63 12.38 14.10 7.39
N ARG A 64 12.27 14.19 6.06
CA ARG A 64 12.31 15.44 5.31
C ARG A 64 10.95 15.74 4.73
N ASP A 65 10.52 17.00 4.81
CA ASP A 65 9.19 17.43 4.33
C ASP A 65 9.17 17.69 2.82
N ASP A 66 10.34 17.81 2.17
CA ASP A 66 10.52 18.06 0.73
C ASP A 66 11.02 16.83 -0.05
N GLU A 67 11.10 15.67 0.61
CA GLU A 67 11.60 14.45 -0.02
C GLU A 67 10.49 13.70 -0.76
N THR A 68 10.81 13.23 -1.97
CA THR A 68 9.92 12.41 -2.80
C THR A 68 10.65 11.14 -3.25
N ILE A 69 10.03 9.99 -2.99
CA ILE A 69 10.51 8.68 -3.45
C ILE A 69 9.60 8.21 -4.58
N VAL A 70 10.19 7.81 -5.71
CA VAL A 70 9.45 7.37 -6.90
C VAL A 70 9.72 5.90 -7.17
N PHE A 71 8.64 5.12 -7.36
CA PHE A 71 8.71 3.71 -7.73
C PHE A 71 8.18 3.49 -9.15
N PHE A 72 8.95 2.79 -9.98
CA PHE A 72 8.50 2.32 -11.28
C PHE A 72 8.21 0.81 -11.18
N CYS A 73 6.96 0.43 -11.36
CA CYS A 73 6.53 -0.96 -11.19
C CYS A 73 5.27 -1.30 -12.00
N HIS A 74 4.84 -2.56 -11.90
CA HIS A 74 3.59 -3.04 -12.48
C HIS A 74 2.42 -2.85 -11.52
N MET A 75 1.20 -2.85 -12.06
CA MET A 75 -0.05 -2.72 -11.28
C MET A 75 -0.07 -3.61 -10.02
N GLY A 76 0.25 -4.89 -10.14
CA GLY A 76 0.21 -5.83 -9.01
C GLY A 76 1.14 -5.42 -7.87
N LEU A 77 2.37 -4.97 -8.17
CA LEU A 77 3.31 -4.49 -7.16
C LEU A 77 2.90 -3.10 -6.66
N GLY A 78 2.46 -2.19 -7.53
CA GLY A 78 2.04 -0.84 -7.13
C GLY A 78 0.89 -0.87 -6.12
N LEU A 79 -0.14 -1.68 -6.39
CA LEU A 79 -1.24 -1.90 -5.45
C LEU A 79 -0.80 -2.64 -4.18
N THR A 80 0.19 -3.52 -4.28
CA THR A 80 0.82 -4.14 -3.10
C THR A 80 1.50 -3.11 -2.21
N LEU A 81 2.31 -2.20 -2.79
CA LEU A 81 2.98 -1.14 -2.03
C LEU A 81 1.95 -0.24 -1.34
N VAL A 82 0.90 0.18 -2.05
CA VAL A 82 -0.20 0.98 -1.48
C VAL A 82 -0.90 0.24 -0.34
N SER A 83 -1.16 -1.07 -0.50
CA SER A 83 -1.71 -1.92 0.56
C SER A 83 -0.80 -1.97 1.79
N CYS A 84 0.51 -2.17 1.61
CA CYS A 84 1.48 -2.15 2.72
C CYS A 84 1.51 -0.79 3.44
N LEU A 85 1.49 0.31 2.68
CA LEU A 85 1.53 1.67 3.21
C LEU A 85 0.29 1.99 4.06
N THR A 86 -0.90 1.73 3.49
CA THR A 86 -2.20 2.16 4.01
C THR A 86 -2.88 1.14 4.91
N ARG A 87 -2.41 -0.11 4.89
CA ARG A 87 -2.97 -1.26 5.61
C ARG A 87 -4.37 -1.66 5.15
N ILE A 88 -4.79 -1.20 3.98
CA ILE A 88 -5.98 -1.71 3.31
C ILE A 88 -5.67 -3.12 2.79
N PRO A 89 -6.52 -4.13 3.02
CA PRO A 89 -6.27 -5.51 2.61
C PRO A 89 -5.90 -5.63 1.12
N LEU A 90 -4.82 -6.36 0.81
CA LEU A 90 -4.35 -6.56 -0.57
C LEU A 90 -5.44 -7.06 -1.52
N PRO A 91 -6.31 -8.01 -1.13
CA PRO A 91 -7.41 -8.44 -1.99
C PRO A 91 -8.33 -7.29 -2.38
N GLN A 92 -8.64 -6.35 -1.48
CA GLN A 92 -9.45 -5.19 -1.84
C GLN A 92 -8.75 -4.30 -2.85
N MET A 93 -7.44 -4.11 -2.68
CA MET A 93 -6.65 -3.32 -3.61
C MET A 93 -6.63 -3.94 -5.01
N TRP A 94 -6.27 -5.22 -5.14
CA TRP A 94 -6.16 -5.89 -6.44
C TRP A 94 -7.48 -6.07 -7.18
N HIS A 95 -8.58 -6.22 -6.46
CA HIS A 95 -9.87 -6.46 -7.09
C HIS A 95 -10.73 -5.19 -7.24
N GLY A 96 -10.47 -4.16 -6.43
CA GLY A 96 -11.23 -2.91 -6.46
C GLY A 96 -10.60 -1.82 -7.32
N PHE A 97 -9.30 -1.91 -7.63
CA PHE A 97 -8.55 -0.86 -8.30
C PHE A 97 -7.78 -1.40 -9.51
N GLN A 98 -7.71 -0.57 -10.54
CA GLN A 98 -6.92 -0.79 -11.75
C GLN A 98 -5.91 0.35 -11.89
N LEU A 99 -4.64 0.03 -12.16
CA LEU A 99 -3.63 1.02 -12.53
C LEU A 99 -3.28 0.83 -14.00
N MET A 100 -3.57 1.84 -14.81
CA MET A 100 -3.24 1.83 -16.24
C MET A 100 -1.73 1.99 -16.44
N PRO A 101 -1.16 1.53 -17.57
CA PRO A 101 0.22 1.85 -17.93
C PRO A 101 0.45 3.37 -17.86
N THR A 102 1.65 3.76 -17.40
CA THR A 102 2.06 5.15 -17.15
C THR A 102 1.25 5.92 -16.10
N SER A 103 0.21 5.32 -15.50
CA SER A 103 -0.56 6.02 -14.47
C SER A 103 0.26 6.34 -13.22
N VAL A 104 -0.07 7.46 -12.58
CA VAL A 104 0.61 7.98 -11.40
C VAL A 104 -0.28 7.85 -10.16
N THR A 105 0.25 7.22 -9.12
CA THR A 105 -0.37 7.15 -7.80
C THR A 105 0.51 7.88 -6.80
N VAL A 106 -0.08 8.76 -5.99
CA VAL A 106 0.63 9.57 -4.99
C VAL A 106 0.11 9.21 -3.61
N VAL A 107 1.04 8.86 -2.72
CA VAL A 107 0.79 8.60 -1.31
C VAL A 107 1.66 9.54 -0.48
N GLU A 108 1.03 10.27 0.43
CA GLU A 108 1.71 11.20 1.33
C GLU A 108 1.85 10.61 2.72
N MET A 109 3.01 10.83 3.34
CA MET A 109 3.24 10.53 4.75
C MET A 109 2.74 11.70 5.59
N GLN A 110 1.44 11.75 5.81
CA GLN A 110 0.79 12.86 6.49
C GLN A 110 1.03 12.81 8.00
N ARG A 111 1.68 13.84 8.55
CA ARG A 111 1.80 14.03 10.01
C ARG A 111 0.48 14.50 10.60
N THR A 112 0.09 13.96 11.76
CA THR A 112 -1.14 14.42 12.41
C THR A 112 -0.87 15.70 13.22
N PRO A 113 -1.75 16.72 13.18
CA PRO A 113 -1.54 17.95 13.96
C PRO A 113 -1.40 17.72 15.47
N GLN A 114 -2.03 16.66 15.98
CA GLN A 114 -2.04 16.29 17.39
C GLN A 114 -0.77 15.53 17.83
N PHE A 115 -0.07 14.87 16.89
CA PHE A 115 1.14 14.09 17.14
C PHE A 115 2.16 14.36 16.03
N ARG A 116 3.09 15.29 16.28
CA ARG A 116 4.14 15.66 15.31
C ARG A 116 5.15 14.54 15.06
N ASP A 117 5.18 13.57 15.96
CA ASP A 117 6.01 12.37 15.97
C ASP A 117 5.32 11.16 15.29
N ALA A 118 4.14 11.34 14.69
CA ALA A 118 3.43 10.26 14.00
C ALA A 118 2.93 10.69 12.62
N ALA A 119 3.04 9.77 11.66
CA ALA A 119 2.53 9.91 10.30
C ALA A 119 1.65 8.73 9.89
N ILE A 120 0.68 9.00 9.02
CA ILE A 120 -0.12 7.99 8.32
C ILE A 120 0.15 8.10 6.82
N ALA A 121 0.15 6.98 6.13
CA ALA A 121 0.19 6.99 4.67
C ALA A 121 -1.22 7.28 4.13
N ARG A 122 -1.37 8.37 3.38
CA ARG A 122 -2.63 8.77 2.76
C ARG A 122 -2.50 8.77 1.24
N ILE A 123 -3.38 8.03 0.57
CA ILE A 123 -3.51 8.12 -0.88
C ILE A 123 -4.17 9.46 -1.20
N VAL A 124 -3.48 10.32 -1.95
CA VAL A 124 -4.01 11.62 -2.39
C VAL A 124 -4.35 11.62 -3.89
N GLN A 125 -3.76 10.69 -4.64
CA GLN A 125 -4.05 10.49 -6.05
C GLN A 125 -3.86 9.01 -6.40
N MET A 126 -4.74 8.44 -7.22
CA MET A 126 -4.73 7.02 -7.55
C MET A 126 -4.91 6.82 -9.05
N GLY A 127 -3.93 6.21 -9.72
CA GLY A 127 -4.04 5.82 -11.12
C GLY A 127 -4.25 6.99 -12.10
N ASP A 128 -3.68 8.16 -11.82
CA ASP A 128 -3.86 9.36 -12.64
C ASP A 128 -3.16 9.26 -14.00
N LEU A 129 -3.85 9.73 -15.03
CA LEU A 129 -3.38 9.79 -16.41
C LEU A 129 -3.38 11.23 -16.96
N SER A 130 -3.57 12.24 -16.12
CA SER A 130 -3.70 13.64 -16.55
C SER A 130 -2.52 14.11 -17.41
N HIS A 131 -1.31 13.63 -17.11
CA HIS A 131 -0.09 13.92 -17.89
C HIS A 131 -0.15 13.49 -19.36
N LEU A 132 -1.05 12.57 -19.74
CA LEU A 132 -1.26 12.18 -21.14
C LEU A 132 -2.15 13.17 -21.91
N TYR A 133 -2.89 14.01 -21.20
CA TYR A 133 -3.86 14.96 -21.74
C TYR A 133 -3.48 16.42 -21.48
N SER A 134 -2.42 16.66 -20.72
CA SER A 134 -1.86 17.99 -20.51
C SER A 134 -1.01 18.37 -21.72
N GLU A 135 -1.56 19.22 -22.58
CA GLU A 135 -0.82 20.02 -23.57
C GLU A 135 -0.30 21.32 -22.93
#